data_AF-A0A2H9P7Y6-F1
#
_entry.id   AF-A0A2H9P7Y6-F1
#
_cell.length_a   1.000
_cell.length_b   1.000
_cell.length_c   1.000
_cell.angle_alpha   90.00
_cell.angle_beta   90.00
_cell.angle_gamma   90.00
#
_symmetry.space_group_name_H-M   'P 1'
#
loop_
_entity.id
_entity.type
_entity.pdbx_description
1 polymer ?
#
loop_
_entity_poly.entity_id
_entity_poly.type
_entity_poly.pdbx_seq_one_letter_code
_entity_poly.pdbx_strand_id
1 'polypeptide(L)'
;MNLVSIEEHFFFTAEKTKKRKYFDLLKEVREMRKSLLKKIVKNQEGEIWCISKHLLASSMRLMEVGTKLLKEDRKDEAYDLFDNSYKLYTLFWALNLKLIDVGEIKELHGSALNKTDKNKSIFQKIGNIIDKTLDCCKE
;
A
#
# COMPACT_ATOMS: atom_id res chain seq x y z
N MET A 1 -7.81 -8.62 8.29
CA MET A 1 -6.40 -8.76 8.75
C MET A 1 -5.54 -9.11 7.54
N ASN A 2 -4.54 -8.31 7.18
CA ASN A 2 -3.59 -8.65 6.09
C ASN A 2 -2.30 -9.27 6.68
N LEU A 3 -1.38 -9.79 5.84
CA LEU A 3 -0.13 -10.43 6.31
C LEU A 3 0.76 -9.49 7.14
N VAL A 4 0.77 -8.19 6.84
CA VAL A 4 1.54 -7.19 7.63
C VAL A 4 0.95 -7.05 9.03
N SER A 5 -0.38 -7.02 9.14
CA SER A 5 -1.07 -7.00 10.44
C SER A 5 -0.84 -8.29 11.25
N ILE A 6 -0.64 -9.44 10.59
CA ILE A 6 -0.32 -10.70 11.28
C ILE A 6 1.13 -10.67 11.81
N GLU A 7 2.10 -10.16 11.03
CA GLU A 7 3.46 -9.92 11.52
C GLU A 7 3.47 -9.02 12.76
N GLU A 8 2.72 -7.91 12.73
CA GLU A 8 2.56 -7.00 13.86
C GLU A 8 1.92 -7.70 15.07
N HIS A 9 0.86 -8.48 14.85
CA HIS A 9 0.19 -9.22 15.92
C HIS A 9 1.11 -10.21 16.62
N PHE A 10 1.91 -10.97 15.87
CA PHE A 10 2.87 -11.90 16.45
C PHE A 10 4.01 -11.18 17.17
N PHE A 11 4.49 -10.05 16.65
CA PHE A 11 5.46 -9.21 17.34
C PHE A 11 4.93 -8.78 18.71
N PHE A 12 3.75 -8.17 18.78
CA PHE A 12 3.16 -7.74 20.05
C PHE A 12 2.86 -8.90 20.98
N THR A 13 2.43 -10.05 20.46
CA THR A 13 2.17 -11.24 21.27
C THR A 13 3.46 -11.79 21.87
N ALA A 14 4.54 -11.84 21.09
CA ALA A 14 5.87 -12.23 21.58
C ALA A 14 6.30 -11.32 22.73
N GLU A 15 6.17 -10.00 22.55
CA GLU A 15 6.57 -9.02 23.55
C GLU A 15 5.69 -9.02 24.80
N LYS A 16 4.37 -9.17 24.64
CA LYS A 16 3.42 -9.20 25.76
C LYS A 16 3.53 -10.48 26.59
N THR A 17 3.74 -11.62 25.93
CA THR A 17 3.77 -12.94 26.59
C THR A 17 5.18 -13.41 26.94
N LYS A 18 6.20 -12.73 26.44
CA LYS A 18 7.62 -13.11 26.50
C LYS A 18 7.93 -14.49 25.92
N LYS A 19 7.04 -15.03 25.08
CA LYS A 19 7.21 -16.33 24.41
C LYS A 19 7.84 -16.13 23.04
N ARG A 20 9.12 -16.47 22.89
CA ARG A 20 9.89 -16.26 21.64
C ARG A 20 9.34 -17.01 20.43
N LYS A 21 8.60 -18.11 20.62
CA LYS A 21 7.98 -18.89 19.53
C LYS A 21 7.11 -18.07 18.57
N TYR A 22 6.55 -16.95 19.03
CA TYR A 22 5.76 -16.06 18.17
C TYR A 22 6.64 -15.33 17.14
N PHE A 23 7.93 -15.14 17.39
CA PHE A 23 8.86 -14.62 16.38
C PHE A 23 9.12 -15.63 15.25
N ASP A 24 9.07 -16.93 15.54
CA ASP A 24 9.19 -17.96 14.51
C ASP A 24 7.97 -17.93 13.56
N LEU A 25 6.77 -17.79 14.12
CA LEU A 25 5.54 -17.61 13.33
C LEU A 25 5.57 -16.29 12.53
N LEU A 26 6.08 -15.20 13.12
CA LEU A 26 6.30 -13.94 12.40
C LEU A 26 7.21 -14.15 11.19
N LYS A 27 8.31 -14.89 11.34
CA LYS A 27 9.24 -15.20 10.25
C LYS A 27 8.53 -15.97 9.13
N GLU A 28 7.70 -16.96 9.45
CA GLU A 28 6.93 -17.71 8.44
C GLU A 28 5.98 -16.81 7.65
N VAL A 29 5.22 -15.95 8.34
CA VAL A 29 4.31 -14.99 7.71
C VAL A 29 5.08 -14.01 6.84
N ARG A 30 6.24 -13.54 7.30
CA ARG A 30 7.11 -12.65 6.55
C ARG A 30 7.62 -13.29 5.26
N GLU A 31 8.02 -14.56 5.29
CA GLU A 31 8.46 -15.28 4.09
C GLU A 31 7.29 -15.51 3.12
N MET A 32 6.09 -15.81 3.63
CA MET A 32 4.87 -15.87 2.81
C MET A 32 4.58 -14.52 2.13
N ARG A 33 4.66 -13.41 2.87
CA ARG A 33 4.43 -12.07 2.28
C ARG A 33 5.48 -11.74 1.22
N LYS A 34 6.75 -12.05 1.47
CA LYS A 34 7.82 -11.86 0.48
C LYS A 34 7.60 -12.70 -0.78
N SER A 35 7.21 -13.97 -0.65
CA SER A 35 7.00 -14.85 -1.80
C SER A 35 5.83 -14.40 -2.66
N LEU A 36 4.73 -13.93 -2.05
CA LEU A 36 3.59 -13.35 -2.75
C LEU A 36 3.95 -12.03 -3.44
N LEU A 37 4.71 -11.14 -2.78
CA LEU A 37 5.11 -9.87 -3.38
C LEU A 37 5.98 -10.08 -4.64
N LYS A 38 6.85 -11.10 -4.67
CA LYS A 38 7.63 -11.48 -5.86
C LYS A 38 6.77 -11.91 -7.05
N LYS A 39 5.52 -12.32 -6.82
CA LYS A 39 4.59 -12.65 -7.91
C LYS A 39 4.13 -11.39 -8.65
N ILE A 40 4.09 -10.25 -7.97
CA ILE A 40 3.62 -8.97 -8.51
C ILE A 40 4.80 -8.13 -9.00
N VAL A 41 5.81 -7.92 -8.15
CA VAL A 41 6.96 -7.06 -8.46
C VAL A 41 7.95 -7.83 -9.34
N LYS A 42 7.82 -7.68 -10.66
CA LYS A 42 8.71 -8.28 -11.67
C LYS A 42 9.87 -7.33 -11.96
N ASN A 43 11.10 -7.84 -11.89
CA ASN A 43 12.38 -7.12 -12.01
C ASN A 43 12.72 -6.28 -10.76
N GLN A 44 13.55 -6.87 -9.90
CA GLN A 44 14.02 -6.27 -8.64
C GLN A 44 15.17 -5.27 -8.88
N GLU A 45 15.20 -4.57 -10.01
CA GLU A 45 16.20 -3.53 -10.23
C GLU A 45 15.98 -2.38 -9.24
N GLY A 46 16.97 -2.14 -8.38
CA GLY A 46 17.07 -0.98 -7.51
C GLY A 46 15.92 -0.79 -6.51
N GLU A 47 15.41 0.44 -6.44
CA GLU A 47 14.46 0.92 -5.44
C GLU A 47 13.02 0.38 -5.63
N ILE A 48 12.67 -0.23 -6.77
CA ILE A 48 11.29 -0.66 -7.12
C ILE A 48 10.71 -1.64 -6.09
N TRP A 49 11.49 -2.64 -5.67
CA TRP A 49 11.08 -3.59 -4.64
C TRP A 49 10.77 -2.89 -3.32
N CYS A 50 11.64 -1.96 -2.92
CA CYS A 50 11.52 -1.24 -1.66
C CYS A 50 10.34 -0.26 -1.69
N ILE A 51 10.18 0.55 -2.74
CA ILE A 51 9.07 1.49 -2.81
C ILE A 51 7.73 0.75 -2.94
N SER A 52 7.67 -0.35 -3.70
CA SER A 52 6.44 -1.15 -3.86
C SER A 52 5.93 -1.69 -2.53
N LYS A 53 6.80 -2.27 -1.69
CA LYS A 53 6.39 -2.76 -0.35
C LYS A 53 5.92 -1.61 0.55
N HIS A 54 6.53 -0.42 0.45
CA HIS A 54 6.17 0.74 1.27
C HIS A 54 4.83 1.35 0.85
N LEU A 55 4.60 1.52 -0.45
CA LEU A 55 3.34 2.01 -1.00
C LEU A 55 2.17 1.09 -0.60
N LEU A 56 2.31 -0.22 -0.84
CA LEU A 56 1.26 -1.19 -0.51
C LEU A 56 1.00 -1.29 1.00
N ALA A 57 2.05 -1.33 1.83
CA ALA A 57 1.89 -1.40 3.28
C ALA A 57 1.25 -0.14 3.86
N SER A 58 1.64 1.04 3.35
CA SER A 58 1.10 2.33 3.82
C SER A 58 -0.35 2.49 3.40
N SER A 59 -0.70 2.14 2.15
CA SER A 59 -2.09 2.11 1.68
C SER A 59 -2.99 1.28 2.62
N MET A 60 -2.57 0.05 2.94
CA MET A 60 -3.31 -0.84 3.83
C MET A 60 -3.47 -0.26 5.24
N ARG A 61 -2.44 0.42 5.77
CA ARG A 61 -2.51 1.05 7.10
C ARG A 61 -3.49 2.22 7.12
N LEU A 62 -3.45 3.10 6.12
CA LEU A 62 -4.38 4.23 6.04
C LEU A 62 -5.82 3.75 5.93
N MET A 63 -6.08 2.71 5.13
CA MET A 63 -7.41 2.08 5.03
C MET A 63 -7.88 1.52 6.38
N GLU A 64 -7.00 0.83 7.11
CA GLU A 64 -7.35 0.29 8.43
C GLU A 64 -7.71 1.40 9.44
N VAL A 65 -6.91 2.47 9.49
CA VAL A 65 -7.17 3.61 10.39
C VAL A 65 -8.44 4.35 9.97
N GLY A 66 -8.65 4.59 8.67
CA GLY A 66 -9.89 5.19 8.16
C GLY A 66 -11.12 4.37 8.54
N THR A 67 -11.04 3.04 8.51
CA THR A 67 -12.14 2.15 8.92
C THR A 67 -12.45 2.29 10.42
N LYS A 68 -11.43 2.49 11.27
CA LYS A 68 -11.62 2.76 12.71
C LYS A 68 -12.32 4.10 12.93
N LEU A 69 -11.89 5.16 12.23
CA LEU A 69 -12.54 6.47 12.28
C LEU A 69 -13.99 6.41 11.80
N LEU A 70 -14.27 5.64 10.75
CA LEU A 70 -15.63 5.44 10.26
C LEU A 70 -16.53 4.77 11.31
N LYS A 71 -16.00 3.81 12.08
CA LYS A 71 -16.71 3.19 13.21
C LYS A 71 -17.00 4.17 14.35
N GLU A 72 -16.19 5.20 14.49
CA GLU A 72 -16.35 6.32 15.44
C GLU A 72 -17.24 7.45 14.88
N ASP A 73 -17.87 7.26 13.72
CA ASP A 73 -18.67 8.26 12.98
C ASP A 73 -17.89 9.53 12.55
N ARG A 74 -16.55 9.47 12.57
CA ARG A 74 -15.64 10.54 12.12
C ARG A 74 -15.42 10.46 10.61
N LYS A 75 -16.50 10.71 9.85
CA LYS A 75 -16.57 10.45 8.40
C LYS A 75 -15.56 11.24 7.57
N ASP A 76 -15.44 12.56 7.79
CA ASP A 76 -14.56 13.40 6.97
C ASP A 76 -13.10 12.98 7.07
N GLU A 77 -12.64 12.67 8.29
CA GLU A 77 -11.28 12.18 8.52
C GLU A 77 -11.07 10.77 7.95
N ALA A 78 -12.07 9.90 8.06
CA ALA A 78 -12.03 8.58 7.44
C ALA A 78 -11.88 8.68 5.92
N TYR A 79 -12.64 9.58 5.28
CA TYR A 79 -12.62 9.78 3.83
C TYR A 79 -11.27 10.34 3.35
N ASP A 80 -10.67 11.29 4.07
CA ASP A 80 -9.32 11.77 3.73
C ASP A 80 -8.28 10.62 3.78
N LEU A 81 -8.37 9.75 4.79
CA LEU A 81 -7.49 8.57 4.88
C LEU A 81 -7.74 7.56 3.76
N PHE A 82 -8.99 7.36 3.35
CA PHE A 82 -9.32 6.48 2.22
C PHE A 82 -8.80 7.04 0.90
N ASP A 83 -8.94 8.34 0.65
CA ASP A 83 -8.39 8.99 -0.54
C ASP A 83 -6.87 8.83 -0.61
N ASN A 84 -6.18 9.05 0.51
CA ASN A 84 -4.73 8.88 0.58
C ASN A 84 -4.32 7.40 0.46
N SER A 85 -5.10 6.48 1.04
CA SER A 85 -4.90 5.03 0.86
C SER A 85 -5.00 4.62 -0.60
N TYR A 86 -6.02 5.11 -1.32
CA TYR A 86 -6.24 4.81 -2.72
C TYR A 86 -5.12 5.40 -3.59
N LYS A 87 -4.68 6.65 -3.38
CA LYS A 87 -3.54 7.24 -4.09
C LYS A 87 -2.27 6.37 -4.00
N LEU A 88 -1.95 5.85 -2.80
CA LEU A 88 -0.79 4.98 -2.60
C LEU A 88 -0.95 3.63 -3.31
N TYR A 89 -2.16 3.08 -3.33
CA TYR A 89 -2.49 1.86 -4.07
C TYR A 89 -2.37 2.06 -5.59
N THR A 90 -2.86 3.19 -6.10
CA THR A 90 -2.72 3.60 -7.49
C THR A 90 -1.24 3.72 -7.87
N LEU A 91 -0.41 4.37 -7.06
CA LEU A 91 1.04 4.48 -7.30
C LEU A 91 1.72 3.11 -7.31
N PHE A 92 1.32 2.21 -6.40
CA PHE A 92 1.85 0.84 -6.37
C PHE A 92 1.61 0.13 -7.71
N TRP A 93 0.39 0.18 -8.24
CA TRP A 93 0.08 -0.45 -9.52
C TRP A 93 0.70 0.27 -10.70
N ALA A 94 0.71 1.60 -10.71
CA ALA A 94 1.34 2.39 -11.75
C ALA A 94 2.81 1.98 -11.92
N LEU A 95 3.54 1.84 -10.82
CA LEU A 95 4.93 1.40 -10.84
C LEU A 95 5.07 -0.05 -11.32
N ASN A 96 4.24 -0.97 -10.80
CA ASN A 96 4.36 -2.40 -11.12
C ASN A 96 3.87 -2.76 -12.53
N LEU A 97 2.99 -1.94 -13.11
CA LEU A 97 2.57 -2.00 -14.51
C LEU A 97 3.47 -1.19 -15.45
N LYS A 98 4.57 -0.62 -14.93
CA LYS A 98 5.54 0.22 -15.68
C LYS A 98 4.89 1.44 -16.37
N LEU A 99 3.86 2.01 -15.76
CA LEU A 99 3.21 3.24 -16.22
C LEU A 99 3.98 4.50 -15.78
N ILE A 100 4.78 4.39 -14.71
CA ILE A 100 5.66 5.42 -14.15
C ILE A 100 6.96 4.79 -13.67
N ASP A 101 8.00 5.60 -13.47
CA ASP A 101 9.26 5.17 -12.84
C ASP A 101 9.45 5.73 -11.42
N VAL A 102 10.54 5.32 -10.73
CA VAL A 102 10.83 5.75 -9.36
C VAL A 102 11.28 7.22 -9.29
N GLY A 103 11.89 7.75 -10.35
CA GLY A 103 12.29 9.16 -10.44
C GLY A 103 11.08 10.08 -10.46
N GLU A 104 10.07 9.73 -11.25
CA GLU A 104 8.79 10.44 -11.31
C GLU A 104 8.08 10.44 -9.95
N ILE A 105 8.18 9.36 -9.16
CA ILE A 105 7.65 9.32 -7.78
C ILE A 105 8.37 10.32 -6.86
N LYS A 106 9.68 10.51 -7.02
CA LYS A 106 10.44 11.47 -6.21
C LYS A 106 10.05 12.92 -6.55
N GLU A 107 9.78 13.22 -7.82
CA GLU A 107 9.31 14.55 -8.25
C GLU A 107 7.90 14.86 -7.76
N LEU A 108 7.05 13.84 -7.62
CA LEU A 108 5.73 13.99 -6.99
C LEU A 108 5.83 14.47 -5.52
N HIS A 109 6.91 14.16 -4.80
CA HIS A 109 7.07 14.59 -3.40
C HIS A 109 7.17 16.13 -3.24
N GLY A 110 7.54 16.86 -4.30
CA GLY A 110 7.63 18.32 -4.32
C GLY A 110 6.36 19.04 -4.79
N SER A 111 5.44 18.35 -5.46
CA SER A 111 4.25 18.97 -6.11
C SER A 111 2.92 18.25 -5.87
N ALA A 112 2.90 17.02 -5.36
CA ALA A 112 1.72 16.14 -5.32
C ALA A 112 0.91 16.16 -4.02
N LEU A 113 1.32 16.96 -3.03
CA LEU A 113 0.45 17.29 -1.89
C LEU A 113 -0.32 18.60 -2.11
N ASN A 114 -0.01 19.35 -3.17
CA ASN A 114 -0.74 20.56 -3.54
C ASN A 114 -1.64 20.27 -4.74
N LYS A 115 -2.94 20.58 -4.57
CA LYS A 115 -4.01 20.52 -5.58
C LYS A 115 -3.67 21.40 -6.79
N THR A 116 -2.81 20.95 -7.69
CA THR A 116 -2.55 21.61 -8.99
C THR A 116 -3.02 20.72 -10.13
N ASP A 117 -3.64 21.33 -11.14
CA ASP A 117 -4.44 20.63 -12.16
C ASP A 117 -3.65 19.64 -13.04
N LYS A 118 -2.33 19.82 -13.19
CA LYS A 118 -1.49 18.87 -13.95
C LYS A 118 -1.32 17.53 -13.24
N ASN A 119 -1.17 17.51 -11.92
CA ASN A 119 -1.02 16.27 -11.16
C ASN A 119 -2.33 15.48 -11.12
N LYS A 120 -3.49 16.17 -11.05
CA LYS A 120 -4.80 15.53 -11.23
C LYS A 120 -4.89 14.77 -12.56
N SER A 121 -4.37 15.32 -13.66
CA SER A 121 -4.42 14.68 -14.99
C SER A 121 -3.64 13.35 -15.03
N ILE A 122 -2.48 13.25 -14.37
CA ILE A 122 -1.69 12.01 -14.36
C ILE A 122 -2.38 10.94 -13.49
N PHE A 123 -2.78 11.30 -12.27
CA PHE A 123 -3.51 10.39 -11.38
C PHE A 123 -4.85 9.94 -11.98
N GLN A 124 -5.58 10.81 -12.69
CA GLN A 124 -6.81 10.43 -13.39
C GLN A 124 -6.54 9.47 -14.56
N LYS A 125 -5.48 9.71 -15.35
CA LYS A 125 -5.12 8.80 -16.46
C LYS A 125 -4.70 7.44 -15.95
N ILE A 126 -3.87 7.40 -14.91
CA ILE A 126 -3.43 6.16 -14.26
C ILE A 126 -4.62 5.47 -13.59
N GLY A 127 -5.47 6.21 -12.88
CA GLY A 127 -6.71 5.70 -12.27
C GLY A 127 -7.60 5.02 -13.31
N ASN A 128 -7.88 5.69 -14.43
CA ASN A 128 -8.69 5.10 -15.51
C ASN A 128 -8.08 3.82 -16.12
N ILE A 129 -6.75 3.71 -16.18
CA ILE A 129 -6.06 2.50 -16.66
C ILE A 129 -6.18 1.39 -15.61
N ILE A 130 -5.99 1.72 -14.33
CA ILE A 130 -6.09 0.78 -13.22
C ILE A 130 -7.53 0.27 -13.10
N ASP A 131 -8.53 1.14 -13.14
CA ASP A 131 -9.95 0.77 -13.05
C ASP A 131 -10.36 -0.17 -14.20
N LYS A 132 -9.78 0.00 -15.40
CA LYS A 132 -10.01 -0.90 -16.54
C LYS A 132 -9.24 -2.22 -16.44
N THR A 133 -8.07 -2.22 -15.80
CA THR A 133 -7.16 -3.38 -15.73
C THR A 133 -7.45 -4.25 -14.50
N LEU A 134 -7.92 -3.64 -13.41
CA LEU A 134 -8.28 -4.26 -12.13
C LEU A 134 -9.79 -4.23 -11.91
N ASP A 135 -10.56 -4.29 -13.00
CA ASP A 135 -12.01 -4.36 -12.97
C ASP A 135 -12.45 -5.68 -12.32
N CYS A 136 -12.61 -5.67 -10.99
CA CYS A 136 -13.02 -6.82 -10.21
C CYS A 136 -14.45 -7.28 -10.51
N CYS A 137 -15.22 -6.51 -11.29
CA CYS A 137 -16.54 -6.93 -11.77
C CYS A 137 -16.47 -7.78 -13.06
N LYS A 138 -15.27 -8.01 -13.62
CA LYS A 138 -15.05 -8.88 -14.79
C LYS A 138 -14.45 -10.25 -14.44
N GLU A 139 -14.15 -10.53 -13.17
CA GLU A 139 -13.98 -11.89 -12.64
C GLU A 139 -15.34 -12.55 -12.40
#